data_AF-W9V343-F1
#
_entry.id   AF-W9V343-F1
#
_cell.length_a   1.000
_cell.length_b   1.000
_cell.length_c   1.000
_cell.angle_alpha   90.00
_cell.angle_beta   90.00
_cell.angle_gamma   90.00
#
_symmetry.space_group_name_H-M   'P 1'
#
loop_
_entity.id
_entity.type
_entity.pdbx_description
1 polymer ?
#
loop_
_entity_poly.entity_id
_entity_poly.type
_entity_poly.pdbx_seq_one_letter_code
_entity_poly.pdbx_strand_id
1 'polypeptide(L)'
;MSDYIVIIATSTLASIGTAGVPGAGIIMLSLVLTTVGLPIEGLAIIAGIDRILDMARTTVNVCGDLMVSTLVAKSENELDQEIYSALPTANQINT
;
A
#
# COMPACT_ATOMS: atom_id res chain seq x y z
N MET A 1 11.23 16.84 -16.76
CA MET A 1 9.75 16.79 -16.77
C MET A 1 9.27 15.45 -17.34
N SER A 2 9.81 15.00 -18.49
CA SER A 2 9.56 13.67 -19.06
C SER A 2 9.76 12.54 -18.06
N ASP A 3 10.86 12.57 -17.31
CA ASP A 3 11.26 11.45 -16.46
C ASP A 3 10.32 11.26 -15.27
N TYR A 4 9.79 12.35 -14.71
CA TYR A 4 8.76 12.29 -13.67
C TYR A 4 7.47 11.67 -14.18
N ILE A 5 7.06 11.95 -15.42
CA ILE A 5 5.88 11.33 -16.04
C ILE A 5 6.12 9.83 -16.22
N VAL A 6 7.30 9.45 -16.70
CA VAL A 6 7.69 8.05 -16.85
C VAL A 6 7.67 7.35 -15.49
N ILE A 7 8.27 7.93 -14.45
CA ILE A 7 8.26 7.39 -13.09
C ILE A 7 6.84 7.17 -12.61
N ILE A 8 5.97 8.18 -12.67
CA ILE A 8 4.58 8.08 -12.19
C ILE A 8 3.82 6.98 -12.94
N ALA A 9 3.98 6.91 -14.27
CA ALA A 9 3.31 5.90 -15.09
C ALA A 9 3.81 4.49 -14.78
N THR A 10 5.13 4.26 -14.75
CA THR A 10 5.72 2.94 -14.49
C THR A 10 5.45 2.51 -13.05
N SER A 11 5.53 3.40 -12.06
CA SER A 11 5.21 3.07 -10.68
C SER A 11 3.73 2.74 -10.49
N THR A 12 2.82 3.45 -11.16
CA THR A 12 1.38 3.13 -11.06
C THR A 12 1.07 1.75 -11.63
N LEU A 13 1.61 1.45 -12.81
CA LEU A 13 1.42 0.14 -13.46
C LEU A 13 2.06 -0.99 -12.66
N ALA A 14 3.26 -0.78 -12.14
CA ALA A 14 3.94 -1.77 -11.31
C ALA A 14 3.21 -2.01 -9.97
N SER A 15 2.59 -0.99 -9.39
CA SER A 15 1.81 -1.11 -8.15
C SER A 15 0.62 -2.06 -8.30
N ILE A 16 -0.02 -2.11 -9.47
CA ILE A 16 -1.16 -3.01 -9.72
C ILE A 16 -0.71 -4.48 -9.73
N GLY A 17 0.50 -4.75 -10.23
CA GLY A 17 1.03 -6.12 -10.35
C GLY A 17 1.69 -6.68 -9.09
N THR A 18 1.86 -5.86 -8.05
CA THR A 18 2.60 -6.26 -6.85
C THR A 18 1.63 -6.74 -5.77
N ALA A 19 1.44 -8.06 -5.66
CA ALA A 19 0.71 -8.65 -4.54
C ALA A 19 1.43 -8.35 -3.20
N GLY A 20 0.70 -8.33 -2.08
CA GLY A 20 1.20 -7.99 -0.74
C GLY A 20 2.20 -9.01 -0.16
N VAL A 21 3.39 -9.09 -0.76
CA VAL A 21 4.49 -9.95 -0.35
C VAL A 21 5.54 -9.09 0.36
N PRO A 22 6.08 -9.52 1.52
CA PRO A 22 7.13 -8.79 2.21
C PRO A 22 8.35 -8.51 1.31
N GLY A 23 8.83 -7.26 1.31
CA GLY A 23 10.00 -6.83 0.54
C GLY A 23 9.75 -6.55 -0.95
N ALA A 24 8.50 -6.63 -1.43
CA ALA A 24 8.17 -6.35 -2.82
C ALA A 24 8.47 -4.89 -3.24
N GLY A 25 8.50 -3.97 -2.28
CA GLY A 25 8.81 -2.58 -2.55
C GLY A 25 10.26 -2.28 -2.93
N ILE A 26 11.24 -3.10 -2.51
CA ILE A 26 12.63 -2.99 -3.02
C ILE A 26 12.69 -3.38 -4.50
N ILE A 27 11.97 -4.44 -4.88
CA ILE A 27 11.92 -4.94 -6.26
C ILE A 27 11.31 -3.88 -7.18
N MET A 28 10.21 -3.27 -6.74
CA MET A 28 9.56 -2.18 -7.47
C MET A 28 10.44 -0.94 -7.59
N LEU A 29 11.16 -0.56 -6.53
CA LEU A 29 12.09 0.56 -6.57
C LEU A 29 13.27 0.30 -7.51
N SER A 30 13.83 -0.92 -7.50
CA SER A 30 14.85 -1.34 -8.46
C SER A 30 14.34 -1.21 -9.90
N LEU A 31 13.10 -1.60 -10.18
CA LEU A 31 12.49 -1.48 -11.50
C LEU A 31 12.35 -0.01 -11.92
N VAL A 32 11.88 0.87 -11.04
CA VAL A 32 11.71 2.29 -11.36
C VAL A 32 13.07 2.95 -11.64
N LEU A 33 14.09 2.71 -10.80
CA LEU A 33 15.42 3.29 -11.00
C LEU A 33 16.06 2.86 -12.33
N THR A 34 15.92 1.58 -12.72
CA THR A 34 16.45 1.10 -14.00
C THR A 34 15.68 1.67 -15.19
N THR A 35 14.37 1.93 -15.07
CA THR A 35 13.58 2.51 -16.17
C THR A 35 13.98 3.94 -16.54
N VAL A 36 14.55 4.69 -15.59
CA VAL A 36 15.05 6.06 -15.83
C VAL A 36 16.59 6.15 -15.87
N GLY A 37 17.28 5.01 -15.87
CA GLY A 37 18.75 4.96 -15.96
C GLY A 37 19.48 5.51 -14.73
N LEU A 38 18.83 5.50 -13.56
CA LEU A 38 19.44 5.96 -12.32
C LEU A 38 20.28 4.85 -11.64
N PRO A 39 21.37 5.22 -10.96
CA PRO A 39 22.24 4.29 -10.25
C PRO A 39 21.48 3.52 -9.16
N ILE A 40 21.58 2.19 -9.20
CA ILE A 40 20.92 1.30 -8.23
C ILE A 40 21.64 1.28 -6.88
N GLU A 41 22.84 1.85 -6.80
CA GLU A 41 23.63 1.97 -5.58
C GLU A 41 22.87 2.73 -4.48
N GLY A 42 21.98 3.66 -4.85
CA GLY A 42 21.08 4.34 -3.91
C GLY A 42 20.07 3.41 -3.23
N LEU A 43 19.76 2.26 -3.83
CA LEU A 43 18.89 1.23 -3.25
C LEU A 43 19.48 0.64 -1.96
N ALA A 44 20.81 0.57 -1.83
CA ALA A 44 21.48 -0.02 -0.68
C ALA A 44 21.14 0.73 0.63
N ILE A 45 20.97 2.05 0.55
CA ILE A 45 20.59 2.89 1.70
C ILE A 45 19.15 2.58 2.10
N ILE A 46 18.25 2.48 1.12
CA ILE A 46 16.82 2.22 1.36
C ILE A 46 16.61 0.78 1.84
N ALA A 47 17.39 -0.18 1.35
CA ALA A 47 17.35 -1.57 1.79
C ALA A 47 17.63 -1.72 3.29
N GLY A 48 18.47 -0.85 3.87
CA GLY A 48 18.74 -0.83 5.30
C GLY A 48 17.54 -0.49 6.18
N ILE A 49 16.57 0.26 5.65
CA ILE A 49 15.34 0.65 6.37
C ILE A 49 14.07 -0.02 5.80
N ASP A 50 14.21 -0.88 4.79
CA ASP A 50 13.09 -1.47 4.05
C ASP A 50 12.08 -2.13 4.97
N ARG A 51 12.51 -2.84 6.03
CA ARG A 51 11.59 -3.49 6.97
C ARG A 51 10.57 -2.53 7.59
N ILE A 52 10.99 -1.32 7.96
CA ILE A 52 10.10 -0.32 8.55
C ILE A 52 9.18 0.27 7.47
N LEU A 53 9.76 0.58 6.31
CA LEU A 53 9.01 1.12 5.18
C LEU A 53 7.96 0.13 4.66
N ASP A 54 8.28 -1.16 4.67
CA ASP A 54 7.41 -2.23 4.22
C ASP A 54 6.20 -2.38 5.14
N MET A 55 6.42 -2.40 6.45
CA MET A 55 5.33 -2.42 7.44
C MET A 55 4.42 -1.19 7.31
N ALA A 56 5.00 0.00 7.11
CA ALA A 56 4.22 1.22 6.90
C ALA A 56 3.36 1.13 5.62
N ARG A 57 3.93 0.65 4.52
CA ARG A 57 3.19 0.44 3.25
C ARG A 57 2.05 -0.56 3.41
N THR A 58 2.30 -1.72 4.03
CA THR A 58 1.25 -2.72 4.26
C THR A 58 0.12 -2.14 5.10
N THR A 59 0.44 -1.39 6.16
CA THR A 59 -0.58 -0.77 7.03
C THR A 59 -1.45 0.22 6.27
N VAL A 60 -0.84 1.10 5.46
CA VAL A 60 -1.58 2.08 4.65
C VAL A 60 -2.43 1.41 3.59
N ASN A 61 -1.92 0.35 2.94
CA ASN A 61 -2.68 -0.40 1.93
C ASN A 61 -3.91 -1.05 2.54
N VAL A 62 -3.76 -1.76 3.67
CA VAL A 62 -4.90 -2.39 4.37
C VAL A 62 -5.91 -1.35 4.86
N CYS A 63 -5.44 -0.20 5.36
CA CYS A 63 -6.33 0.91 5.76
C CYS A 63 -7.14 1.45 4.57
N GLY A 64 -6.52 1.57 3.39
CA GLY A 64 -7.18 1.97 2.15
C GLY A 64 -8.25 0.97 1.72
N ASP A 65 -7.92 -0.32 1.73
CA ASP A 65 -8.86 -1.40 1.37
C ASP A 65 -10.08 -1.42 2.31
N LEU A 66 -9.86 -1.26 3.62
CA LEU A 66 -10.94 -1.14 4.59
C LEU A 66 -11.80 0.10 4.32
N MET A 67 -11.18 1.26 4.06
CA MET A 67 -11.92 2.49 3.76
C MET A 67 -12.79 2.33 2.52
N VAL A 68 -12.24 1.81 1.42
CA VAL A 68 -12.97 1.60 0.17
C VAL A 68 -14.06 0.56 0.33
N SER A 69 -13.80 -0.55 1.02
CA SER A 69 -14.80 -1.59 1.30
C SER A 69 -15.99 -1.01 2.07
N THR A 70 -15.71 -0.20 3.09
CA THR A 70 -16.77 0.45 3.89
C THR A 70 -17.55 1.48 3.07
N LEU A 71 -16.85 2.25 2.22
CA LEU A 71 -17.45 3.24 1.35
C LEU A 71 -18.39 2.59 0.32
N VAL A 72 -17.94 1.52 -0.34
CA VAL A 72 -18.72 0.75 -1.31
C VAL A 72 -19.89 0.05 -0.64
N ALA A 73 -19.68 -0.61 0.51
CA ALA A 73 -20.76 -1.24 1.25
C ALA A 73 -21.85 -0.22 1.61
N LYS A 74 -21.47 1.01 1.99
CA LYS A 74 -22.42 2.09 2.25
C LYS A 74 -23.15 2.55 0.99
N SER A 75 -22.47 2.69 -0.15
CA SER A 75 -23.11 3.11 -1.41
C SER A 75 -24.10 2.08 -1.94
N GLU A 76 -23.80 0.80 -1.75
CA GLU A 76 -24.66 -0.32 -2.17
C GLU A 76 -25.76 -0.66 -1.15
N ASN A 77 -25.86 0.06 -0.02
CA ASN A 77 -26.75 -0.23 1.11
C ASN A 77 -26.53 -1.61 1.76
N GLU A 78 -25.32 -2.17 1.63
CA GLU A 78 -24.89 -3.45 2.23
C GLU A 78 -24.13 -3.24 3.57
N LEU A 79 -23.90 -1.99 3.98
CA LEU A 79 -23.26 -1.68 5.26
C LEU A 79 -24.27 -1.73 6.40
N ASP A 80 -24.05 -2.64 7.35
CA ASP A 80 -24.77 -2.65 8.63
C ASP A 80 -24.35 -1.41 9.47
N GLN A 81 -25.23 -0.41 9.48
CA GLN A 81 -25.00 0.86 10.19
C GLN A 81 -25.07 0.71 11.71
N GLU A 82 -25.84 -0.26 12.22
CA GLU A 82 -25.98 -0.49 13.66
C GLU A 82 -24.68 -1.05 14.22
N ILE A 83 -24.08 -2.04 13.54
CA ILE A 83 -22.77 -2.59 13.90
C ILE A 83 -21.67 -1.54 13.70
N TYR A 84 -21.66 -0.83 12.58
CA TYR A 84 -20.63 0.17 12.27
C TYR A 84 -20.60 1.33 13.27
N SER A 85 -21.77 1.77 13.75
CA SER A 85 -21.90 2.90 14.68
C SER A 85 -21.86 2.47 16.16
N ALA A 86 -21.86 1.16 16.44
CA ALA A 86 -21.78 0.66 17.80
C ALA A 86 -20.44 1.06 18.44
N LEU A 87 -20.49 1.52 19.69
CA LEU A 87 -19.26 1.67 20.48
C LEU A 87 -18.62 0.29 20.63
N PRO A 88 -17.28 0.18 20.53
CA PRO A 88 -16.58 -1.07 20.71
C PRO A 88 -16.95 -1.62 22.10
N THR A 89 -17.78 -2.66 22.11
CA THR A 89 -18.24 -3.25 23.37
C THR A 89 -17.05 -4.01 23.92
N ALA A 90 -16.67 -3.77 25.18
CA ALA A 90 -15.47 -4.32 25.83
C ALA A 90 -15.35 -5.86 25.83
N ASN A 91 -16.31 -6.59 25.25
CA ASN A 91 -16.39 -8.04 25.18
C ASN A 91 -15.74 -8.67 23.92
N GLN A 92 -15.17 -7.89 23.01
CA GLN A 92 -14.50 -8.42 21.80
C GLN A 92 -12.98 -8.61 21.94
N ILE A 93 -12.39 -8.35 23.11
CA ILE A 93 -10.92 -8.44 23.34
C ILE A 93 -10.49 -9.80 23.95
N ASN A 94 -11.43 -10.73 24.18
CA ASN A 94 -11.17 -12.02 24.85
C ASN A 94 -11.34 -13.27 23.96
N THR A 95 -11.02 -13.16 22.67
CA THR A 95 -10.81 -14.29 21.75
C THR A 95 -9.62 -14.00 20.87
#